data_AF-A0AAD8TXH0-F1
#
_entry.id   AF-A0AAD8TXH0-F1
#
_cell.length_a   1.000
_cell.length_b   1.000
_cell.length_c   1.000
_cell.angle_alpha   90.00
_cell.angle_beta   90.00
_cell.angle_gamma   90.00
#
_symmetry.space_group_name_H-M   'P 1'
#
loop_
_entity.id
_entity.type
_entity.pdbx_description
1 polymer ?
#
loop_
_entity_poly.entity_id
_entity_poly.type
_entity_poly.pdbx_seq_one_letter_code
_entity_poly.pdbx_strand_id
1 'polypeptide(L)'
;MDLPANRGRWRRRSTRSNVPLLVAVLLLLLPASLLLSSAYSSLLRSLLPFSASPSPSSSGGGVQRCGRPAELDGEKFLWYAPHSGFSNQVGELRNAAVAAALLNRTLVVPPVLDHHAVVLGSCPKFRVSDPADLRAAVWDHAMQLLRERRYVSMGDIVDLSPAKALVRTIDFRVFVSLWCGVDMRKTCFSGLCCAVSGGESSPSDYGRCRSLLSGLEGSESSACVYPVQEDCRTTVWTYQENNDGHWIRFNQMKG
;
A
#
# COMPACT_ATOMS: atom_id res chain seq x y z
N MET A 1 -36.36 -44.01 74.27
CA MET A 1 -36.29 -43.29 72.98
C MET A 1 -34.85 -42.88 72.77
N ASP A 2 -34.33 -43.25 71.61
CA ASP A 2 -32.94 -43.62 71.35
C ASP A 2 -31.91 -42.48 71.20
N LEU A 3 -30.70 -42.81 71.70
CA LEU A 3 -29.33 -42.59 71.21
C LEU A 3 -28.77 -41.18 70.85
N PRO A 4 -27.51 -40.89 71.23
CA PRO A 4 -26.81 -39.64 70.96
C PRO A 4 -26.14 -39.58 69.58
N ALA A 5 -26.08 -38.37 69.02
CA ALA A 5 -25.49 -38.07 67.71
C ALA A 5 -23.95 -38.22 67.68
N ASN A 6 -23.49 -38.90 66.64
CA ASN A 6 -22.11 -39.30 66.37
C ASN A 6 -21.26 -38.17 65.75
N ARG A 7 -19.96 -38.21 66.04
CA ARG A 7 -18.90 -37.28 65.62
C ARG A 7 -18.62 -37.37 64.11
N GLY A 8 -18.53 -36.22 63.43
CA GLY A 8 -18.03 -36.11 62.06
C GLY A 8 -17.00 -34.99 61.93
N ARG A 9 -15.70 -35.34 62.08
CA ARG A 9 -14.55 -34.44 61.97
C ARG A 9 -14.20 -34.21 60.49
N TRP A 10 -14.64 -33.11 59.90
CA TRP A 10 -14.31 -32.74 58.51
C TRP A 10 -12.89 -32.17 58.42
N ARG A 11 -11.93 -32.96 57.93
CA ARG A 11 -10.61 -32.49 57.49
C ARG A 11 -10.76 -31.75 56.15
N ARG A 12 -10.43 -30.46 56.09
CA ARG A 12 -10.18 -29.74 54.82
C ARG A 12 -8.88 -30.27 54.20
N ARG A 13 -8.93 -30.80 52.97
CA ARG A 13 -7.74 -31.06 52.15
C ARG A 13 -7.34 -29.76 51.43
N SER A 14 -6.09 -29.34 51.64
CA SER A 14 -5.43 -28.27 50.88
C SER A 14 -5.15 -28.77 49.45
N THR A 15 -5.75 -28.14 48.45
CA THR A 15 -5.39 -28.34 47.03
C THR A 15 -4.04 -27.67 46.77
N ARG A 16 -3.01 -28.46 46.44
CA ARG A 16 -1.72 -27.93 45.97
C ARG A 16 -1.93 -27.30 44.60
N SER A 17 -1.66 -25.99 44.50
CA SER A 17 -1.73 -25.22 43.27
C SER A 17 -0.54 -25.54 42.37
N ASN A 18 -0.81 -26.00 41.13
CA ASN A 18 0.21 -26.26 40.10
C ASN A 18 0.60 -25.00 39.29
N VAL A 19 0.09 -23.84 39.68
CA VAL A 19 0.37 -22.54 39.05
C VAL A 19 1.87 -22.20 38.94
N PRO A 20 2.75 -22.46 39.94
CA PRO A 20 4.16 -22.09 39.79
C PRO A 20 4.89 -22.94 38.74
N LEU A 21 4.43 -24.17 38.48
CA LEU A 21 5.04 -25.06 37.48
C LEU A 21 4.71 -24.58 36.05
N LEU A 22 3.46 -24.17 35.81
CA LEU A 22 3.02 -23.68 34.50
C LEU A 22 3.71 -22.35 34.13
N VAL A 23 3.90 -21.46 35.10
CA VAL A 23 4.62 -20.19 34.89
C VAL A 23 6.10 -20.44 34.57
N ALA A 24 6.74 -21.39 35.26
CA ALA A 24 8.13 -21.76 34.98
C ALA A 24 8.31 -22.37 33.58
N VAL A 25 7.37 -23.21 33.13
CA VAL A 25 7.42 -23.81 31.77
C VAL A 25 7.23 -22.73 30.69
N LEU A 26 6.31 -21.78 30.87
CA LEU A 26 6.11 -20.68 29.91
C LEU A 26 7.33 -19.75 29.81
N LEU A 27 7.97 -19.44 30.95
CA LEU A 27 9.18 -18.61 31.01
C LEU A 27 10.39 -19.26 30.30
N LEU A 28 10.43 -20.60 30.22
CA LEU A 28 11.50 -21.32 29.53
C LEU A 28 11.24 -21.48 28.02
N LEU A 29 9.98 -21.57 27.59
CA LEU A 29 9.61 -21.78 26.18
C LEU A 29 9.71 -20.50 25.34
N LEU A 30 9.48 -19.33 25.94
CA LEU A 30 9.58 -18.02 25.28
C LEU A 30 10.99 -17.66 24.75
N PRO A 31 12.08 -17.80 25.53
CA PRO A 31 13.43 -17.52 25.03
C PRO A 31 13.89 -18.59 24.02
N ALA A 32 13.46 -19.85 24.17
CA ALA A 32 13.81 -20.91 23.24
C ALA A 32 13.23 -20.66 21.82
N SER A 33 11.98 -20.21 21.72
CA SER A 33 11.34 -19.91 20.42
C SER A 33 11.96 -18.69 19.72
N LEU A 34 12.41 -17.69 20.47
CA LEU A 34 13.15 -16.53 19.95
C LEU A 34 14.52 -16.93 19.37
N LEU A 35 15.23 -17.84 20.05
CA LEU A 35 16.52 -18.35 19.58
C LEU A 35 16.38 -19.20 18.30
N LEU A 36 15.37 -20.07 18.23
CA LEU A 36 15.04 -20.86 17.05
C LEU A 36 14.70 -20.00 15.82
N SER A 37 14.02 -18.87 16.04
CA SER A 37 13.64 -17.92 14.97
C SER A 37 14.86 -17.17 14.41
N SER A 38 15.82 -16.81 15.27
CA SER A 38 17.08 -16.15 14.87
C SER A 38 18.03 -17.09 14.11
N ALA A 39 18.06 -18.37 14.50
CA ALA A 39 18.85 -19.40 13.84
C ALA A 39 18.29 -19.74 12.43
N TYR A 40 16.96 -19.75 12.28
CA TYR A 40 16.33 -20.02 10.98
C TYR A 40 16.57 -18.88 9.97
N SER A 41 16.54 -17.62 10.43
CA SER A 41 16.78 -16.45 9.58
C SER A 41 18.24 -16.30 9.15
N SER A 42 19.19 -16.77 9.96
CA SER A 42 20.61 -16.82 9.59
C SER A 42 20.92 -17.95 8.60
N LEU A 43 20.27 -19.11 8.71
CA LEU A 43 20.39 -20.21 7.76
C LEU A 43 19.76 -19.89 6.38
N LEU A 44 18.62 -19.19 6.34
CA LEU A 44 18.02 -18.71 5.08
C LEU A 44 18.91 -17.68 4.35
N ARG A 45 19.67 -16.87 5.10
CA ARG A 45 20.64 -15.91 4.53
C ARG A 45 21.91 -16.58 3.99
N SER A 46 22.33 -17.72 4.56
CA SER A 46 23.53 -18.43 4.08
C SER A 46 23.27 -19.35 2.89
N LEU A 47 22.01 -19.76 2.66
CA LEU A 47 21.61 -20.63 1.54
C LEU A 47 21.21 -19.87 0.26
N LEU A 48 21.15 -18.53 0.28
CA LEU A 48 20.92 -17.68 -0.88
C LEU A 48 22.17 -16.84 -1.19
N PRO A 49 23.19 -17.40 -1.88
CA PRO A 49 24.30 -16.60 -2.38
C PRO A 49 23.83 -15.86 -3.65
N PHE A 50 23.34 -14.63 -3.50
CA PHE A 50 23.11 -13.75 -4.64
C PHE A 50 24.46 -13.33 -5.24
N SER A 51 25.01 -14.15 -6.14
CA SER A 51 26.05 -13.73 -7.07
C SER A 51 25.39 -13.17 -8.33
N ALA A 52 25.21 -11.85 -8.37
CA ALA A 52 24.86 -11.16 -9.61
C ALA A 52 26.13 -10.92 -10.43
N SER A 53 26.35 -11.74 -11.46
CA SER A 53 27.32 -11.41 -12.52
C SER A 53 26.64 -10.48 -13.54
N PRO A 54 27.29 -9.38 -13.99
CA PRO A 54 26.76 -8.55 -15.06
C PRO A 54 27.10 -9.19 -16.41
N SER A 55 26.10 -9.38 -17.28
CA SER A 55 26.30 -9.68 -18.70
C SER A 55 25.88 -8.47 -19.54
N PRO A 56 26.62 -8.12 -20.60
CA PRO A 56 26.48 -6.84 -21.29
C PRO A 56 25.35 -6.85 -22.34
N SER A 57 24.91 -5.62 -22.61
CA SER A 57 23.89 -5.16 -23.56
C SER A 57 23.84 -5.86 -24.92
N SER A 58 22.61 -6.11 -25.41
CA SER A 58 22.32 -6.13 -26.85
C SER A 58 21.16 -5.18 -27.19
N SER A 59 21.45 -4.32 -28.15
CA SER A 59 20.58 -3.34 -28.81
C SER A 59 19.65 -4.00 -29.82
N GLY A 60 18.36 -3.67 -29.81
CA GLY A 60 17.44 -4.01 -30.90
C GLY A 60 15.96 -3.77 -30.59
N GLY A 61 15.37 -2.78 -31.26
CA GLY A 61 13.96 -2.74 -31.68
C GLY A 61 12.83 -2.88 -30.65
N GLY A 62 12.26 -1.74 -30.25
CA GLY A 62 10.79 -1.57 -30.19
C GLY A 62 9.99 -2.48 -29.26
N VAL A 63 10.25 -2.45 -27.95
CA VAL A 63 9.22 -2.70 -26.93
C VAL A 63 9.37 -1.58 -25.92
N GLN A 64 8.35 -0.72 -25.76
CA GLN A 64 8.36 0.29 -24.70
C GLN A 64 8.39 -0.45 -23.35
N ARG A 65 9.59 -0.66 -22.82
CA ARG A 65 9.81 -1.12 -21.47
C ARG A 65 9.34 0.02 -20.57
N CYS A 66 8.16 -0.13 -20.01
CA CYS A 66 7.75 0.57 -18.79
C CYS A 66 8.89 0.43 -17.80
N GLY A 67 9.24 1.47 -17.04
CA GLY A 67 10.48 1.49 -16.27
C GLY A 67 10.51 0.35 -15.24
N ARG A 68 11.06 -0.77 -15.68
CA ARG A 68 11.25 -2.01 -14.94
C ARG A 68 12.75 -2.14 -14.79
N PRO A 69 13.37 -1.44 -13.82
CA PRO A 69 14.66 -1.89 -13.35
C PRO A 69 14.50 -3.34 -12.87
N ALA A 70 15.56 -4.15 -13.00
CA ALA A 70 15.54 -5.56 -12.59
C ALA A 70 15.08 -5.74 -11.13
N GLU A 71 15.24 -4.70 -10.31
CA GLU A 71 14.81 -4.64 -8.91
C GLU A 71 13.28 -4.67 -8.71
N LEU A 72 12.48 -4.29 -9.72
CA LEU A 72 11.02 -4.30 -9.67
C LEU A 72 10.41 -5.47 -10.46
N ASP A 73 11.21 -6.45 -10.89
CA ASP A 73 10.67 -7.53 -11.72
C ASP A 73 9.74 -8.46 -10.93
N GLY A 74 8.63 -8.87 -11.58
CA GLY A 74 7.55 -9.64 -10.94
C GLY A 74 6.65 -8.84 -9.97
N GLU A 75 7.01 -7.61 -9.61
CA GLU A 75 6.22 -6.80 -8.68
C GLU A 75 5.00 -6.14 -9.33
N LYS A 76 3.90 -6.08 -8.57
CA LYS A 76 2.67 -5.37 -8.96
C LYS A 76 2.35 -4.32 -7.92
N PHE A 77 2.10 -3.10 -8.37
CA PHE A 77 1.86 -1.96 -7.49
C PHE A 77 0.39 -1.54 -7.51
N LEU A 78 -0.07 -0.98 -6.39
CA LEU A 78 -1.31 -0.23 -6.28
C LEU A 78 -0.99 1.22 -5.88
N TRP A 79 -1.37 2.15 -6.75
CA TRP A 79 -1.32 3.59 -6.49
C TRP A 79 -2.75 4.14 -6.53
N TYR A 80 -3.03 5.15 -5.71
CA TYR A 80 -4.35 5.73 -5.55
C TYR A 80 -4.26 7.24 -5.34
N ALA A 81 -5.40 7.92 -5.50
CA ALA A 81 -5.55 9.35 -5.29
C ALA A 81 -6.04 9.63 -3.86
N PRO A 82 -5.24 10.29 -2.99
CA PRO A 82 -5.65 10.65 -1.64
C PRO A 82 -6.69 11.80 -1.62
N HIS A 83 -7.61 11.76 -0.66
CA HIS A 83 -8.69 12.73 -0.48
C HIS A 83 -8.21 14.09 0.05
N SER A 84 -9.04 15.12 -0.13
CA SER A 84 -8.84 16.38 0.59
C SER A 84 -9.02 16.20 2.10
N GLY A 85 -8.02 16.66 2.87
CA GLY A 85 -8.01 16.65 4.34
C GLY A 85 -7.38 15.40 4.94
N PHE A 86 -6.51 15.59 5.94
CA PHE A 86 -5.67 14.52 6.50
C PHE A 86 -6.47 13.32 7.03
N SER A 87 -7.56 13.55 7.78
CA SER A 87 -8.40 12.47 8.31
C SER A 87 -8.94 11.55 7.20
N ASN A 88 -9.37 12.15 6.08
CA ASN A 88 -9.88 11.40 4.93
C ASN A 88 -8.74 10.63 4.24
N GLN A 89 -7.56 11.24 4.08
CA GLN A 89 -6.39 10.56 3.51
C GLN A 89 -5.96 9.34 4.34
N VAL A 90 -6.04 9.43 5.68
CA VAL A 90 -5.76 8.29 6.57
C VAL A 90 -6.82 7.20 6.40
N GLY A 91 -8.10 7.57 6.27
CA GLY A 91 -9.18 6.62 5.97
C GLY A 91 -8.96 5.89 4.65
N GLU A 92 -8.56 6.60 3.61
CA GLU A 92 -8.25 6.01 2.30
C GLU A 92 -6.99 5.17 2.30
N LEU A 93 -5.95 5.54 3.06
CA LEU A 93 -4.77 4.71 3.23
C LEU A 93 -5.15 3.32 3.79
N ARG A 94 -6.07 3.27 4.76
CA ARG A 94 -6.57 1.99 5.30
C ARG A 94 -7.30 1.17 4.23
N ASN A 95 -8.18 1.82 3.47
CA ASN A 95 -8.91 1.15 2.39
C ASN A 95 -7.97 0.66 1.28
N ALA A 96 -6.97 1.46 0.92
CA ALA A 96 -5.95 1.11 -0.06
C ALA A 96 -5.07 -0.06 0.41
N ALA A 97 -4.74 -0.13 1.71
CA ALA A 97 -4.02 -1.27 2.28
C ALA A 97 -4.82 -2.57 2.16
N VAL A 98 -6.14 -2.53 2.45
CA VAL A 98 -7.02 -3.69 2.25
C VAL A 98 -7.09 -4.08 0.78
N ALA A 99 -7.32 -3.12 -0.13
CA ALA A 99 -7.38 -3.38 -1.56
C ALA A 99 -6.07 -3.95 -2.10
N ALA A 100 -4.92 -3.42 -1.66
CA ALA A 100 -3.60 -3.91 -2.04
C ALA A 100 -3.37 -5.35 -1.55
N ALA A 101 -3.77 -5.68 -0.32
CA ALA A 101 -3.70 -7.05 0.20
C ALA A 101 -4.57 -8.02 -0.60
N LEU A 102 -5.83 -7.65 -0.91
CA LEU A 102 -6.75 -8.46 -1.70
C LEU A 102 -6.24 -8.72 -3.12
N LEU A 103 -5.59 -7.72 -3.72
CA LEU A 103 -5.05 -7.81 -5.08
C LEU A 103 -3.62 -8.38 -5.14
N ASN A 104 -3.03 -8.74 -4.00
CA ASN A 104 -1.63 -9.12 -3.86
C ASN A 104 -0.68 -8.10 -4.55
N ARG A 105 -0.86 -6.83 -4.21
CA ARG A 105 -0.08 -5.70 -4.75
C ARG A 105 0.71 -5.02 -3.64
N THR A 106 1.89 -4.54 -3.97
CA THR A 106 2.66 -3.62 -3.12
C THR A 106 1.97 -2.25 -3.14
N LEU A 107 1.60 -1.73 -1.97
CA LEU A 107 0.94 -0.44 -1.84
C LEU A 107 1.95 0.70 -1.97
N VAL A 108 1.71 1.62 -2.91
CA VAL A 108 2.45 2.87 -3.01
C VAL A 108 1.88 3.86 -2.00
N VAL A 109 2.66 4.17 -0.96
CA VAL A 109 2.30 5.09 0.11
C VAL A 109 2.46 6.52 -0.41
N PRO A 110 1.38 7.32 -0.47
CA PRO A 110 1.42 8.66 -1.04
C PRO A 110 2.01 9.68 -0.06
N PRO A 111 2.39 10.88 -0.54
CA PRO A 111 2.56 12.03 0.34
C PRO A 111 1.23 12.46 0.98
N VAL A 112 1.33 13.22 2.07
CA VAL A 112 0.22 14.03 2.58
C VAL A 112 -0.03 15.18 1.62
N LEU A 113 -1.23 15.25 1.05
CA LEU A 113 -1.62 16.35 0.17
C LEU A 113 -2.17 17.54 0.97
N ASP A 114 -1.95 18.76 0.47
CA ASP A 114 -2.51 19.97 1.07
C ASP A 114 -4.05 19.90 1.06
N HIS A 115 -4.70 20.57 2.02
CA HIS A 115 -6.15 20.62 2.06
C HIS A 115 -6.68 21.26 0.78
N HIS A 116 -7.57 20.55 0.07
CA HIS A 116 -8.10 20.94 -1.24
C HIS A 116 -7.11 20.98 -2.41
N ALA A 117 -5.92 20.39 -2.28
CA ALA A 117 -4.97 20.26 -3.40
C ALA A 117 -5.59 19.55 -4.62
N VAL A 118 -6.46 18.57 -4.35
CA VAL A 118 -7.13 17.77 -5.38
C VAL A 118 -8.62 17.70 -5.08
N VAL A 119 -9.43 17.99 -6.10
CA VAL A 119 -10.90 17.97 -6.02
C VAL A 119 -11.41 16.66 -6.61
N LEU A 120 -11.77 15.73 -5.72
CA LEU A 120 -12.34 14.43 -6.09
C LEU A 120 -13.79 14.54 -6.58
N GLY A 121 -14.52 15.57 -6.13
CA GLY A 121 -15.96 15.67 -6.31
C GLY A 121 -16.72 14.69 -5.41
N SER A 122 -18.05 14.69 -5.50
CA SER A 122 -18.89 13.72 -4.79
C SER A 122 -20.18 13.52 -5.56
N CYS A 123 -20.54 12.29 -5.94
CA CYS A 123 -21.85 12.07 -6.55
C CYS A 123 -22.99 12.17 -5.51
N PRO A 124 -24.15 12.75 -5.85
CA PRO A 124 -24.55 13.33 -7.14
C PRO A 124 -24.20 14.83 -7.31
N LYS A 125 -23.44 15.42 -6.38
CA LYS A 125 -23.05 16.85 -6.47
C LYS A 125 -22.16 17.08 -7.70
N PHE A 126 -22.47 18.13 -8.45
CA PHE A 126 -21.74 18.49 -9.67
C PHE A 126 -20.26 18.80 -9.38
N ARG A 127 -19.39 18.43 -10.33
CA ARG A 127 -17.90 18.51 -10.35
C ARG A 127 -17.19 17.26 -9.83
N VAL A 128 -17.37 16.14 -10.53
CA VAL A 128 -16.49 14.97 -10.45
C VAL A 128 -15.42 15.13 -11.53
N SER A 129 -14.15 15.16 -11.13
CA SER A 129 -13.02 15.21 -12.06
C SER A 129 -12.92 13.89 -12.83
N ASP A 130 -12.55 13.93 -14.11
CA ASP A 130 -12.30 12.69 -14.86
C ASP A 130 -11.16 11.90 -14.20
N PRO A 131 -11.23 10.55 -14.14
CA PRO A 131 -10.24 9.75 -13.41
C PRO A 131 -8.79 9.98 -13.85
N ALA A 132 -8.56 10.22 -15.14
CA ALA A 132 -7.24 10.54 -15.68
C ALA A 132 -6.74 11.91 -15.20
N ASP A 133 -7.60 12.93 -15.21
CA ASP A 133 -7.28 14.27 -14.71
C ASP A 133 -7.03 14.27 -13.21
N LEU A 134 -7.79 13.47 -12.46
CA LEU A 134 -7.59 13.28 -11.03
C LEU A 134 -6.21 12.69 -10.73
N ARG A 135 -5.83 11.60 -11.41
CA ARG A 135 -4.49 10.99 -11.26
C ARG A 135 -3.39 11.98 -11.62
N ALA A 136 -3.60 12.74 -12.70
CA ALA A 136 -2.66 13.75 -13.16
C ALA A 136 -2.49 14.89 -12.13
N ALA A 137 -3.58 15.37 -11.53
CA ALA A 137 -3.55 16.40 -10.48
C ALA A 137 -2.82 15.93 -9.21
N VAL A 138 -3.05 14.67 -8.79
CA VAL A 138 -2.33 14.07 -7.65
C VAL A 138 -0.83 13.99 -7.93
N TRP A 139 -0.46 13.54 -9.13
CA TRP A 139 0.93 13.51 -9.56
C TRP A 139 1.56 14.90 -9.52
N ASP A 140 0.91 15.89 -10.13
CA ASP A 140 1.42 17.26 -10.23
C ASP A 140 1.65 17.86 -8.83
N HIS A 141 0.69 17.68 -7.91
CA HIS A 141 0.82 18.15 -6.54
C HIS A 141 1.92 17.42 -5.76
N ALA A 142 2.03 16.09 -5.90
CA ALA A 142 3.10 15.33 -5.25
C ALA A 142 4.49 15.78 -5.72
N MET A 143 4.65 16.03 -7.02
CA MET A 143 5.89 16.54 -7.59
C MET A 143 6.17 17.99 -7.16
N GLN A 144 5.14 18.83 -7.01
CA GLN A 144 5.27 20.17 -6.44
C GLN A 144 5.77 20.12 -4.99
N LEU A 145 5.19 19.26 -4.14
CA LEU A 145 5.62 19.08 -2.75
C LEU A 145 7.09 18.67 -2.64
N LEU A 146 7.57 17.78 -3.54
CA LEU A 146 8.98 17.41 -3.62
C LEU A 146 9.85 18.64 -3.94
N ARG A 147 9.51 19.37 -5.02
CA ARG A 147 10.27 20.56 -5.46
C ARG A 147 10.31 21.67 -4.40
N GLU A 148 9.19 21.90 -3.72
CA GLU A 148 9.05 22.93 -2.68
C GLU A 148 9.59 22.49 -1.32
N ARG A 149 10.09 21.26 -1.18
CA ARG A 149 10.61 20.70 0.07
C ARG A 149 9.54 20.60 1.17
N ARG A 150 8.28 20.40 0.77
CA ARG A 150 7.13 20.21 1.67
C ARG A 150 6.62 18.77 1.67
N TYR A 151 7.28 17.87 0.95
CA TYR A 151 6.91 16.46 0.89
C TYR A 151 7.05 15.79 2.26
N VAL A 152 5.96 15.21 2.75
CA VAL A 152 5.94 14.31 3.90
C VAL A 152 5.20 13.05 3.49
N SER A 153 5.83 11.88 3.66
CA SER A 153 5.18 10.61 3.37
C SER A 153 4.08 10.36 4.39
N MET A 154 2.96 9.76 3.98
CA MET A 154 1.98 9.26 4.94
C MET A 154 2.60 8.25 5.91
N GLY A 155 3.59 7.47 5.45
CA GLY A 155 4.33 6.52 6.29
C GLY A 155 5.30 7.15 7.28
N ASP A 156 5.62 8.45 7.13
CA ASP A 156 6.44 9.19 8.10
C ASP A 156 5.59 9.69 9.30
N ILE A 157 4.26 9.74 9.15
CA ILE A 157 3.32 10.25 10.18
C ILE A 157 2.46 9.12 10.77
N VAL A 158 2.03 8.18 9.93
CA VAL A 158 1.14 7.08 10.31
C VAL A 158 1.96 5.81 10.52
N ASP A 159 1.78 5.16 11.68
CA ASP A 159 2.42 3.86 11.92
C ASP A 159 1.82 2.78 11.01
N LEU A 160 2.60 2.35 10.03
CA LEU A 160 2.24 1.29 9.09
C LEU A 160 2.60 -0.11 9.60
N SER A 161 3.24 -0.22 10.77
CA SER A 161 3.67 -1.51 11.33
C SER A 161 2.53 -2.54 11.45
N PRO A 162 1.29 -2.17 11.83
CA PRO A 162 0.17 -3.10 11.86
C PRO A 162 -0.19 -3.70 10.48
N ALA A 163 0.09 -2.97 9.39
CA ALA A 163 -0.22 -3.40 8.04
C ALA A 163 0.90 -4.25 7.39
N LYS A 164 2.12 -4.26 7.95
CA LYS A 164 3.29 -4.97 7.37
C LYS A 164 3.08 -6.47 7.20
N ALA A 165 2.25 -7.08 8.04
CA ALA A 165 1.93 -8.51 7.94
C ALA A 165 0.97 -8.83 6.77
N LEU A 166 0.24 -7.83 6.28
CA LEU A 166 -0.82 -7.98 5.27
C LEU A 166 -0.41 -7.44 3.90
N VAL A 167 0.33 -6.34 3.88
CA VAL A 167 0.67 -5.62 2.65
C VAL A 167 2.09 -5.10 2.69
N ARG A 168 2.80 -5.28 1.57
CA ARG A 168 4.11 -4.63 1.37
C ARG A 168 3.88 -3.19 0.95
N THR A 169 4.73 -2.29 1.43
CA THR A 169 4.61 -0.86 1.14
C THR A 169 5.89 -0.34 0.49
N ILE A 170 5.72 0.68 -0.37
CA ILE A 170 6.81 1.45 -0.95
C ILE A 170 6.44 2.92 -0.88
N ASP A 171 7.37 3.78 -0.49
CA ASP A 171 7.13 5.22 -0.51
C ASP A 171 7.02 5.73 -1.96
N PHE A 172 6.09 6.63 -2.23
CA PHE A 172 5.88 7.20 -3.56
C PHE A 172 7.17 7.75 -4.19
N ARG A 173 8.06 8.42 -3.44
CA ARG A 173 9.32 8.96 -3.99
C ARG A 173 10.27 7.85 -4.45
N VAL A 174 10.30 6.73 -3.71
CA VAL A 174 11.13 5.56 -4.04
C VAL A 174 10.52 4.88 -5.27
N PHE A 175 9.21 4.66 -5.25
CA PHE A 175 8.47 4.07 -6.37
C PHE A 175 8.70 4.85 -7.67
N VAL A 176 8.53 6.17 -7.65
CA VAL A 176 8.72 7.00 -8.85
C VAL A 176 10.17 6.96 -9.34
N SER A 177 11.15 7.00 -8.44
CA SER A 177 12.56 6.92 -8.84
C SER A 177 12.89 5.61 -9.54
N LEU A 178 12.42 4.47 -8.99
CA LEU A 178 12.66 3.15 -9.55
C LEU A 178 11.82 2.92 -10.82
N TRP A 179 10.52 3.24 -10.79
CA TRP A 179 9.58 2.93 -11.87
C TRP A 179 9.67 3.89 -13.05
N CYS A 180 10.11 5.13 -12.83
CA CYS A 180 10.28 6.12 -13.90
C CYS A 180 11.74 6.44 -14.20
N GLY A 181 12.69 5.83 -13.48
CA GLY A 181 14.11 6.08 -13.68
C GLY A 181 14.51 7.53 -13.43
N VAL A 182 13.77 8.24 -12.57
CA VAL A 182 14.05 9.65 -12.26
C VAL A 182 14.98 9.80 -11.06
N ASP A 183 15.83 10.82 -11.10
CA ASP A 183 16.82 11.11 -10.07
C ASP A 183 16.19 11.98 -9.00
N MET A 184 15.97 11.40 -7.82
CA MET A 184 15.37 12.13 -6.71
C MET A 184 16.37 13.06 -6.02
N ARG A 185 17.68 12.97 -6.29
CA ARG A 185 18.70 13.87 -5.69
C ARG A 185 18.51 15.33 -6.09
N LYS A 186 17.96 15.59 -7.27
CA LYS A 186 17.69 16.97 -7.75
C LYS A 186 16.42 17.58 -7.11
N THR A 187 15.53 16.74 -6.60
CA THR A 187 14.21 17.12 -6.09
C THR A 187 14.03 16.87 -4.60
N CYS A 188 15.03 16.32 -3.91
CA CYS A 188 14.90 15.93 -2.51
C CYS A 188 16.06 16.36 -1.63
N PHE A 189 15.75 16.63 -0.36
CA PHE A 189 16.70 17.11 0.63
C PHE A 189 16.52 16.33 1.95
N SER A 190 16.98 15.07 2.00
CA SER A 190 17.23 14.29 3.23
C SER A 190 17.88 12.94 2.89
N GLY A 191 18.53 12.29 3.86
CA GLY A 191 19.34 11.08 3.64
C GLY A 191 18.61 9.90 2.98
N LEU A 192 17.34 9.63 3.32
CA LEU A 192 16.58 8.51 2.74
C LEU A 192 16.14 8.78 1.29
N CYS A 193 15.91 10.04 0.95
CA CYS A 193 15.39 10.44 -0.35
C CYS A 193 16.51 10.74 -1.36
N CYS A 194 17.67 11.22 -0.89
CA CYS A 194 18.88 11.38 -1.71
C CYS A 194 19.61 10.05 -1.96
N ALA A 195 19.34 9.00 -1.19
CA ALA A 195 19.90 7.67 -1.38
C ALA A 195 19.28 6.92 -2.58
N VAL A 196 18.11 7.36 -3.06
CA VAL A 196 17.42 6.74 -4.20
C VAL A 196 17.82 7.50 -5.46
N SER A 197 18.61 6.86 -6.32
CA SER A 197 19.05 7.43 -7.60
C SER A 197 18.58 6.54 -8.74
N GLY A 198 17.68 7.05 -9.56
CA GLY A 198 17.43 6.55 -10.91
C GLY A 198 18.10 7.47 -11.92
N GLY A 199 19.14 7.00 -12.61
CA GLY A 199 19.74 7.62 -13.80
C GLY A 199 20.14 9.11 -13.74
N GLU A 200 20.56 9.66 -14.88
CA GLU A 200 20.50 11.11 -15.11
C GLU A 200 19.10 11.43 -15.61
N SER A 201 18.33 12.20 -14.85
CA SER A 201 16.96 12.55 -15.25
C SER A 201 16.85 13.94 -15.83
N SER A 202 16.03 14.01 -16.89
CA SER A 202 15.59 15.19 -17.62
C SER A 202 14.16 15.57 -17.21
N PRO A 203 13.76 16.85 -17.30
CA PRO A 203 12.36 17.28 -17.14
C PRO A 203 11.34 16.47 -17.98
N SER A 204 11.77 15.97 -19.14
CA SER A 204 10.97 15.09 -20.00
C SER A 204 10.55 13.78 -19.33
N ASP A 205 11.36 13.28 -18.41
CA ASP A 205 11.15 11.96 -17.78
C ASP A 205 10.00 12.04 -16.76
N TYR A 206 9.87 13.16 -16.05
CA TYR A 206 8.73 13.42 -15.18
C TYR A 206 7.43 13.57 -15.98
N GLY A 207 7.47 14.24 -17.13
CA GLY A 207 6.30 14.40 -18.01
C GLY A 207 5.85 13.06 -18.61
N ARG A 208 6.80 12.23 -19.03
CA ARG A 208 6.52 10.87 -19.52
C ARG A 208 5.94 9.98 -18.41
N CYS A 209 6.53 10.01 -17.21
CA CYS A 209 6.04 9.26 -16.06
C CYS A 209 4.60 9.67 -15.68
N ARG A 210 4.34 10.98 -15.64
CA ARG A 210 3.00 11.54 -15.43
C ARG A 210 2.00 10.95 -16.40
N SER A 211 2.31 11.00 -17.70
CA SER A 211 1.42 10.53 -18.78
C SER A 211 1.08 9.04 -18.63
N LEU A 212 2.09 8.22 -18.32
CA LEU A 212 1.94 6.77 -18.12
C LEU A 212 1.07 6.45 -16.89
N LEU A 213 1.34 7.08 -15.75
CA LEU A 213 0.60 6.82 -14.51
C LEU A 213 -0.84 7.35 -14.56
N SER A 214 -1.06 8.51 -15.20
CA SER A 214 -2.42 9.07 -15.33
C SER A 214 -3.25 8.36 -16.39
N GLY A 215 -2.62 7.65 -17.32
CA GLY A 215 -3.27 6.97 -18.45
C GLY A 215 -3.70 7.94 -19.56
N LEU A 216 -3.05 9.10 -19.68
CA LEU A 216 -3.37 10.12 -20.69
C LEU A 216 -2.90 9.72 -22.10
N GLU A 217 -1.88 8.87 -22.23
CA GLU A 217 -1.34 8.41 -23.52
C GLU A 217 -2.05 7.18 -24.12
N GLY A 218 -3.22 6.81 -23.59
CA GLY A 218 -3.95 5.63 -24.01
C GLY A 218 -3.39 4.35 -23.37
N SER A 219 -4.25 3.62 -22.66
CA SER A 219 -3.88 2.40 -21.92
C SER A 219 -3.43 1.24 -22.81
N GLU A 220 -3.65 1.31 -24.12
CA GLU A 220 -3.49 0.19 -25.06
C GLU A 220 -2.06 -0.01 -25.56
N SER A 221 -1.19 1.01 -25.48
CA SER A 221 0.15 0.94 -26.06
C SER A 221 1.23 0.40 -25.13
N SER A 222 1.01 0.36 -23.81
CA SER A 222 2.07 0.06 -22.83
C SER A 222 1.84 -1.14 -21.91
N ALA A 223 0.62 -1.71 -21.78
CA ALA A 223 0.31 -2.89 -20.95
C ALA A 223 0.81 -2.85 -19.46
N CYS A 224 1.25 -1.69 -18.96
CA CYS A 224 1.96 -1.61 -17.68
C CYS A 224 1.21 -0.93 -16.56
N VAL A 225 0.24 -0.10 -16.91
CA VAL A 225 -0.67 0.52 -15.96
C VAL A 225 -2.07 0.03 -16.32
N TYR A 226 -2.81 -0.38 -15.31
CA TYR A 226 -4.24 -0.65 -15.42
C TYR A 226 -4.98 0.49 -14.71
N PRO A 227 -5.33 1.58 -15.43
CA PRO A 227 -6.04 2.70 -14.85
C PRO A 227 -7.52 2.35 -14.65
N VAL A 228 -8.00 2.44 -13.41
CA VAL A 228 -9.44 2.35 -13.11
C VAL A 228 -10.12 3.59 -13.70
N GLN A 229 -11.07 3.39 -14.61
CA GLN A 229 -11.78 4.49 -15.30
C GLN A 229 -13.20 4.69 -14.77
N GLU A 230 -13.65 3.77 -13.93
CA GLU A 230 -14.92 3.83 -13.25
C GLU A 230 -14.88 4.92 -12.17
N ASP A 231 -15.92 5.73 -12.15
CA ASP A 231 -16.18 6.74 -11.12
C ASP A 231 -17.60 6.62 -10.59
N CYS A 232 -17.95 7.48 -9.65
CA CYS A 232 -19.29 7.47 -9.07
C CYS A 232 -20.41 7.81 -10.08
N ARG A 233 -20.12 8.46 -11.23
CA ARG A 233 -21.13 8.72 -12.28
C ARG A 233 -21.51 7.43 -12.99
N THR A 234 -20.56 6.51 -13.11
CA THR A 234 -20.75 5.20 -13.76
C THR A 234 -21.14 4.08 -12.79
N THR A 235 -20.89 4.26 -11.49
CA THR A 235 -21.05 3.20 -10.46
C THR A 235 -22.14 3.48 -9.42
N VAL A 236 -22.63 4.72 -9.28
CA VAL A 236 -23.73 5.03 -8.36
C VAL A 236 -25.07 4.64 -8.98
N TRP A 237 -25.76 3.74 -8.27
CA TRP A 237 -27.15 3.39 -8.50
C TRP A 237 -28.04 4.63 -8.30
N THR A 238 -28.51 5.25 -9.37
CA THR A 238 -29.56 6.27 -9.27
C THR A 238 -30.89 5.56 -9.06
N TYR A 239 -31.53 5.76 -7.90
CA TYR A 239 -32.92 5.39 -7.70
C TYR A 239 -33.78 6.20 -8.69
N GLN A 240 -34.44 5.53 -9.62
CA GLN A 240 -35.42 6.19 -10.51
C GLN A 240 -36.72 6.39 -9.71
N GLU A 241 -37.05 7.64 -9.44
CA GLU A 241 -38.22 8.06 -8.66
C GLU A 241 -39.58 7.74 -9.33
N ASN A 242 -39.58 7.19 -10.55
CA ASN A 242 -40.78 6.94 -11.36
C ASN A 242 -40.96 5.46 -11.79
N ASN A 243 -40.29 4.51 -11.14
CA ASN A 243 -40.49 3.09 -11.46
C ASN A 243 -40.56 2.26 -10.18
N ASP A 244 -41.77 2.21 -9.64
CA ASP A 244 -42.18 1.39 -8.53
C ASP A 244 -41.89 -0.09 -8.85
N GLY A 245 -40.73 -0.59 -8.43
CA GLY A 245 -40.47 -2.03 -8.32
C GLY A 245 -39.95 -2.77 -9.55
N HIS A 246 -39.33 -2.12 -10.54
CA HIS A 246 -38.60 -2.86 -11.59
C HIS A 246 -37.07 -2.81 -11.38
N TRP A 247 -36.52 -3.97 -11.04
CA TRP A 247 -35.12 -4.24 -10.78
C TRP A 247 -34.16 -3.72 -11.87
N ILE A 248 -33.05 -3.13 -11.41
CA ILE A 248 -31.69 -3.14 -11.97
C ILE A 248 -31.63 -3.11 -13.51
N ARG A 249 -31.41 -1.92 -14.11
CA ARG A 249 -30.89 -1.81 -15.48
C ARG A 249 -29.40 -1.58 -15.47
N PHE A 250 -28.64 -2.54 -16.02
CA PHE A 250 -27.41 -2.23 -16.74
C PHE A 250 -27.82 -1.38 -17.94
N ASN A 251 -27.52 -0.07 -17.92
CA ASN A 251 -27.59 0.70 -19.15
C ASN A 251 -26.41 0.28 -20.02
N GLN A 252 -26.70 -0.71 -20.85
CA GLN A 252 -25.92 -1.06 -22.03
C GLN A 252 -25.81 0.18 -22.90
N MET A 253 -24.58 0.52 -23.25
CA MET A 253 -24.19 1.55 -24.21
C MET A 253 -25.13 1.60 -25.42
N LYS A 254 -25.57 2.81 -25.78
CA LYS A 254 -25.92 3.12 -27.17
C LYS A 254 -24.96 4.21 -27.65
N GLY A 255 -24.15 3.82 -28.64
CA GLY A 255 -23.61 4.64 -29.74
C GLY A 255 -22.68 5.76 -29.34
#